data_AF-A0A1A5J6Y3-F1
#
_entry.id   AF-A0A1A5J6Y3-F1
#
_cell.length_a   1.000
_cell.length_b   1.000
_cell.length_c   1.000
_cell.angle_alpha   90.00
_cell.angle_beta   90.00
_cell.angle_gamma   90.00
#
_symmetry.space_group_name_H-M   'P 1'
#
loop_
_entity.id
_entity.type
_entity.pdbx_description
1 polymer ?
#
loop_
_entity_poly.entity_id
_entity_poly.type
_entity_poly.pdbx_seq_one_letter_code
_entity_poly.pdbx_strand_id
1 'polypeptide(L)'
;MNFASAWDLVEWALGTFIVEEASLRNDDHRHLNHASIGALWTNVPNGRAGRSIIGQAERGLPPAGKWLRARIERQILDWFGAVPDFILTFDAHYASQCSDAEFCALVEHELYHCGQERDMFGAPKFRKSGLPVFAIRGHDVEEFVGVVRRYGADAAGVREMVDAAKAGPEVANVNIAQACGTCRLRLA
;
A
#
# COMPACT_ATOMS: atom_id res chain seq x y z
N MET A 1 23.85 2.14 -9.74
CA MET A 1 22.38 2.25 -9.58
C MET A 1 21.86 0.85 -9.75
N ASN A 2 21.59 0.19 -8.64
CA ASN A 2 21.48 -1.26 -8.59
C ASN A 2 20.18 -1.63 -7.91
N PHE A 3 19.58 -2.71 -8.41
CA PHE A 3 18.52 -3.44 -7.74
C PHE A 3 19.09 -4.77 -7.26
N ALA A 4 18.63 -5.24 -6.11
CA ALA A 4 18.97 -6.55 -5.58
C ALA A 4 17.72 -7.21 -4.99
N SER A 5 17.55 -8.51 -5.20
CA SER A 5 16.46 -9.25 -4.56
C SER A 5 16.63 -9.31 -3.05
N ALA A 6 15.52 -9.10 -2.34
CA ALA A 6 15.43 -9.03 -0.88
C ALA A 6 14.58 -10.21 -0.37
N TRP A 7 15.09 -11.43 -0.52
CA TRP A 7 14.37 -12.65 -0.16
C TRP A 7 14.09 -12.76 1.34
N ASP A 8 15.08 -12.37 2.14
CA ASP A 8 15.01 -12.27 3.59
C ASP A 8 13.91 -11.30 4.04
N LEU A 9 13.74 -10.19 3.34
CA LEU A 9 12.67 -9.22 3.62
C LEU A 9 11.29 -9.82 3.37
N VAL A 10 11.11 -10.59 2.30
CA VAL A 10 9.83 -11.29 2.02
C VAL A 10 9.55 -12.33 3.10
N GLU A 11 10.53 -13.16 3.44
CA GLU A 11 10.38 -14.18 4.50
C GLU A 11 9.96 -13.54 5.83
N TRP A 12 10.67 -12.47 6.22
CA TRP A 12 10.34 -11.71 7.42
C TRP A 12 8.93 -11.10 7.35
N ALA A 13 8.55 -10.46 6.25
CA ALA A 13 7.26 -9.81 6.11
C ALA A 13 6.09 -10.82 6.18
N LEU A 14 6.23 -11.98 5.52
CA LEU A 14 5.25 -13.06 5.59
C LEU A 14 5.11 -13.58 7.02
N GLY A 15 6.24 -13.86 7.70
CA GLY A 15 6.29 -14.34 9.08
C GLY A 15 5.82 -13.33 10.13
N THR A 16 5.84 -12.03 9.79
CA THR A 16 5.48 -10.94 10.70
C THR A 16 4.03 -10.50 10.56
N PHE A 17 3.48 -10.49 9.33
CA PHE A 17 2.15 -9.91 9.07
C PHE A 17 1.09 -10.88 8.54
N ILE A 18 1.46 -12.01 7.91
CA ILE A 18 0.53 -12.75 7.03
C ILE A 18 0.18 -14.15 7.54
N VAL A 19 1.18 -14.92 7.99
CA VAL A 19 0.94 -16.29 8.45
C VAL A 19 0.09 -16.32 9.73
N GLU A 20 -0.60 -17.43 9.99
CA GLU A 20 -1.58 -17.54 11.09
C GLU A 20 -0.96 -17.23 12.46
N GLU A 21 0.30 -17.64 12.66
CA GLU A 21 1.11 -17.50 13.87
C GLU A 21 1.97 -16.22 13.88
N ALA A 22 1.75 -15.31 12.92
CA ALA A 22 2.56 -14.10 12.79
C ALA A 22 2.40 -13.17 14.00
N SER A 23 3.51 -12.63 14.49
CA SER A 23 3.54 -11.80 15.72
C SER A 23 2.74 -10.51 15.60
N LEU A 24 2.70 -9.92 14.40
CA LEU A 24 1.95 -8.71 14.06
C LEU A 24 0.90 -9.00 12.98
N ARG A 25 0.30 -10.20 13.03
CA ARG A 25 -0.67 -10.64 12.04
C ARG A 25 -1.70 -9.57 11.68
N ASN A 26 -2.01 -9.45 10.40
CA ASN A 26 -3.05 -8.60 9.87
C ASN A 26 -4.03 -9.42 9.03
N ASP A 27 -5.28 -9.51 9.49
CA ASP A 27 -6.31 -10.21 8.72
C ASP A 27 -6.68 -9.50 7.40
N ASP A 28 -6.40 -8.19 7.29
CA ASP A 28 -6.56 -7.45 6.04
C ASP A 28 -5.60 -7.94 4.94
N HIS A 29 -4.55 -8.68 5.30
CA HIS A 29 -3.59 -9.31 4.39
C HIS A 29 -3.86 -10.80 4.16
N ARG A 30 -4.95 -11.37 4.66
CA ARG A 30 -5.22 -12.82 4.56
C ARG A 30 -5.18 -13.34 3.12
N HIS A 31 -5.64 -12.56 2.14
CA HIS A 31 -5.60 -12.94 0.72
C HIS A 31 -4.18 -13.12 0.17
N LEU A 32 -3.17 -12.51 0.81
CA LEU A 32 -1.76 -12.63 0.43
C LEU A 32 -1.16 -14.00 0.74
N ASN A 33 -1.80 -14.83 1.57
CA ASN A 33 -1.42 -16.25 1.72
C ASN A 33 -1.48 -17.04 0.39
N HIS A 34 -2.19 -16.50 -0.61
CA HIS A 34 -2.30 -17.10 -1.94
C HIS A 34 -1.54 -16.32 -3.02
N ALA A 35 -0.79 -15.28 -2.65
CA ALA A 35 -0.03 -14.45 -3.56
C ALA A 35 1.45 -14.85 -3.56
N SER A 36 2.09 -14.75 -4.71
CA SER A 36 3.55 -14.73 -4.79
C SER A 36 4.06 -13.30 -4.67
N ILE A 37 4.96 -13.03 -3.73
CA ILE A 37 5.52 -11.70 -3.47
C ILE A 37 7.04 -11.75 -3.65
N GLY A 38 7.57 -10.86 -4.47
CA GLY A 38 9.00 -10.57 -4.54
C GLY A 38 9.31 -9.23 -3.88
N ALA A 39 10.53 -9.05 -3.39
CA ALA A 39 11.00 -7.76 -2.92
C ALA A 39 12.37 -7.40 -3.51
N LEU A 40 12.58 -6.10 -3.71
CA LEU A 40 13.81 -5.51 -4.22
C LEU A 40 14.31 -4.40 -3.29
N TRP A 41 15.61 -4.39 -3.06
CA TRP A 41 16.33 -3.20 -2.62
C TRP A 41 16.74 -2.36 -3.82
N THR A 42 16.71 -1.04 -3.68
CA THR A 42 17.25 -0.12 -4.67
C THR A 42 18.01 1.03 -4.04
N ASN A 43 19.01 1.55 -4.74
CA ASN A 43 19.63 2.85 -4.44
C ASN A 43 19.35 3.89 -5.53
N VAL A 44 18.40 3.60 -6.41
CA VAL A 44 17.97 4.52 -7.46
C VAL A 44 16.95 5.48 -6.86
N PRO A 45 17.24 6.79 -6.81
CA PRO A 45 16.30 7.75 -6.26
C PRO A 45 15.04 7.79 -7.12
N ASN A 46 13.89 7.70 -6.46
CA ASN A 46 12.59 7.87 -7.08
C ASN A 46 11.84 9.00 -6.36
N GLY A 47 11.14 9.83 -7.12
CA GLY A 47 10.44 10.96 -6.55
C GLY A 47 9.71 11.82 -7.56
N ARG A 48 8.71 12.54 -7.09
CA ARG A 48 7.92 13.47 -7.92
C ARG A 48 7.53 14.69 -7.09
N ALA A 49 7.62 15.87 -7.71
CA ALA A 49 7.22 17.15 -7.09
C ALA A 49 7.86 17.40 -5.71
N GLY A 50 9.15 17.07 -5.56
CA GLY A 50 9.90 17.29 -4.32
C GLY A 50 9.67 16.24 -3.22
N ARG A 51 8.84 15.22 -3.46
CA ARG A 51 8.67 14.07 -2.56
C ARG A 51 9.44 12.87 -3.08
N SER A 52 10.27 12.29 -2.23
CA SER A 52 10.93 11.01 -2.50
C SER A 52 9.96 9.85 -2.26
N ILE A 53 10.06 8.82 -3.09
CA ILE A 53 9.35 7.54 -2.93
C ILE A 53 10.35 6.57 -2.30
N ILE A 54 10.07 6.14 -1.07
CA ILE A 54 10.95 5.29 -0.25
C ILE A 54 10.53 3.81 -0.26
N GLY A 55 9.30 3.55 -0.68
CA GLY A 55 8.71 2.23 -0.87
C GLY A 55 7.77 2.28 -2.07
N GLN A 56 7.59 1.15 -2.74
CA GLN A 56 6.60 1.02 -3.82
C GLN A 56 6.19 -0.44 -4.03
N ALA A 57 4.88 -0.69 -4.02
CA ALA A 57 4.28 -1.96 -4.44
C ALA A 57 3.75 -1.88 -5.88
N GLU A 58 4.08 -2.88 -6.69
CA GLU A 58 3.62 -2.98 -8.08
C GLU A 58 3.15 -4.40 -8.40
N ARG A 59 2.35 -4.55 -9.46
CA ARG A 59 2.12 -5.88 -10.07
C ARG A 59 3.44 -6.37 -10.64
N GLY A 60 3.67 -7.69 -10.62
CA GLY A 60 4.93 -8.25 -11.09
C GLY A 60 5.30 -7.99 -12.55
N LEU A 61 4.40 -7.46 -13.39
CA LEU A 61 4.80 -6.91 -14.68
C LEU A 61 4.12 -5.56 -14.94
N PRO A 62 4.89 -4.49 -15.17
CA PRO A 62 4.33 -3.17 -15.40
C PRO A 62 3.65 -3.06 -16.78
N PRO A 63 2.70 -2.12 -16.94
CA PRO A 63 2.13 -1.82 -18.24
C PRO A 63 3.21 -1.19 -19.13
N ALA A 64 3.66 -1.92 -20.15
CA ALA A 64 4.72 -1.50 -21.06
C ALA A 64 4.51 -2.10 -22.46
N GLY A 65 5.13 -1.45 -23.47
CA GLY A 65 5.15 -1.99 -24.84
C GLY A 65 5.86 -3.35 -24.91
N LYS A 66 5.51 -4.18 -25.90
CA LYS A 66 5.91 -5.61 -25.98
C LYS A 66 7.40 -5.87 -25.71
N TRP A 67 8.30 -5.16 -26.38
CA TRP A 67 9.75 -5.38 -26.23
C TRP A 67 10.32 -4.86 -24.91
N LEU A 68 9.80 -3.75 -24.38
CA LEU A 68 10.20 -3.26 -23.07
C LEU A 68 9.73 -4.23 -21.98
N ARG A 69 8.48 -4.68 -22.07
CA ARG A 69 7.89 -5.67 -21.16
C ARG A 69 8.69 -6.97 -21.16
N ALA A 70 9.08 -7.50 -22.32
CA ALA A 70 9.89 -8.72 -22.40
C ALA A 70 11.27 -8.59 -21.73
N ARG A 71 11.91 -7.41 -21.84
CA ARG A 71 13.19 -7.13 -21.15
C ARG A 71 13.03 -7.06 -19.63
N ILE A 72 11.96 -6.42 -19.16
CA ILE A 72 11.62 -6.33 -17.74
C ILE A 72 11.31 -7.73 -17.20
N GLU A 73 10.47 -8.49 -17.90
CA GLU A 73 10.11 -9.86 -17.53
C GLU A 73 11.35 -10.75 -17.39
N ARG A 74 12.30 -10.66 -18.33
CA ARG A 74 13.54 -11.42 -18.22
C ARG A 74 14.32 -11.08 -16.95
N GLN A 75 14.45 -9.79 -16.63
CA GLN A 75 15.14 -9.34 -15.42
C GLN A 75 14.45 -9.84 -14.14
N ILE A 76 13.12 -9.84 -14.12
CA ILE A 76 12.31 -10.33 -13.00
C ILE A 76 12.48 -11.84 -12.82
N LEU A 77 12.50 -12.59 -13.92
CA LEU A 77 12.81 -14.03 -13.90
C LEU A 77 14.24 -14.30 -13.40
N ASP A 78 15.21 -13.46 -13.76
CA ASP A 78 16.58 -13.62 -13.26
C ASP A 78 16.68 -13.35 -11.75
N TRP A 79 15.84 -12.46 -11.20
CA TRP A 79 15.78 -12.22 -9.75
C TRP A 79 15.02 -13.29 -8.99
N PHE A 80 13.86 -13.73 -9.50
CA PHE A 80 12.88 -14.48 -8.71
C PHE A 80 12.57 -15.89 -9.25
N GLY A 81 13.07 -16.26 -10.43
CA GLY A 81 12.76 -17.53 -11.11
C GLY A 81 11.35 -17.63 -11.71
N ALA A 82 10.44 -16.74 -11.30
CA ALA A 82 9.09 -16.59 -11.81
C ALA A 82 8.71 -15.10 -11.79
N VAL A 83 7.58 -14.74 -12.39
CA VAL A 83 6.98 -13.41 -12.25
C VAL A 83 6.07 -13.43 -11.02
N PRO A 84 6.39 -12.70 -9.93
CA PRO A 84 5.53 -12.64 -8.76
C PRO A 84 4.18 -11.96 -9.07
N ASP A 85 3.18 -12.17 -8.22
CA ASP A 85 1.95 -11.38 -8.26
C ASP A 85 2.26 -9.91 -7.94
N PHE A 86 3.07 -9.69 -6.91
CA PHE A 86 3.48 -8.37 -6.45
C PHE A 86 4.98 -8.27 -6.30
N ILE A 87 5.54 -7.10 -6.62
CA ILE A 87 6.93 -6.75 -6.34
C ILE A 87 6.91 -5.53 -5.45
N LEU A 88 7.54 -5.63 -4.29
CA LEU A 88 7.79 -4.53 -3.37
C LEU A 88 9.20 -4.01 -3.62
N THR A 89 9.38 -2.69 -3.71
CA THR A 89 10.70 -2.08 -3.88
C THR A 89 10.94 -1.07 -2.78
N PHE A 90 12.08 -1.17 -2.10
CA PHE A 90 12.43 -0.30 -0.97
C PHE A 90 13.74 0.43 -1.21
N ASP A 91 13.79 1.70 -0.82
CA ASP A 91 15.00 2.52 -0.86
C ASP A 91 15.96 2.07 0.25
N ALA A 92 17.14 1.58 -0.16
CA ALA A 92 18.16 1.06 0.73
C ALA A 92 18.83 2.14 1.60
N HIS A 93 18.87 3.39 1.12
CA HIS A 93 19.42 4.49 1.91
C HIS A 93 18.48 4.86 3.06
N TYR A 94 17.18 4.99 2.76
CA TYR A 94 16.16 5.22 3.78
C TYR A 94 16.15 4.09 4.81
N ALA A 95 16.12 2.83 4.37
CA ALA A 95 16.13 1.67 5.26
C ALA A 95 17.36 1.60 6.18
N SER A 96 18.49 2.18 5.77
CA SER A 96 19.71 2.24 6.60
C SER A 96 19.69 3.35 7.67
N GLN A 97 18.72 4.26 7.61
CA GLN A 97 18.67 5.47 8.46
C GLN A 97 17.42 5.52 9.35
N CYS A 98 16.30 4.97 8.88
CA CYS A 98 15.07 4.94 9.65
C CYS A 98 15.17 3.95 10.81
N SER A 99 14.32 4.14 11.81
CA SER A 99 14.15 3.20 12.91
C SER A 99 13.45 1.92 12.46
N ASP A 100 13.60 0.85 13.24
CA ASP A 100 12.90 -0.43 13.01
C ASP A 100 11.38 -0.25 12.94
N ALA A 101 10.82 0.67 13.74
CA ALA A 101 9.38 0.94 13.76
C ALA A 101 8.91 1.63 12.46
N GLU A 102 9.67 2.61 11.97
CA GLU A 102 9.38 3.27 10.69
C GLU A 102 9.50 2.30 9.52
N PHE A 103 10.55 1.47 9.50
CA PHE A 103 10.73 0.48 8.43
C PHE A 103 9.64 -0.60 8.47
N CYS A 104 9.27 -1.08 9.66
CA CYS A 104 8.18 -2.03 9.85
C CYS A 104 6.85 -1.47 9.33
N ALA A 105 6.53 -0.22 9.66
CA ALA A 105 5.35 0.47 9.15
C ALA A 105 5.39 0.64 7.63
N LEU A 106 6.55 0.99 7.05
CA LEU A 106 6.73 1.12 5.60
C LEU A 106 6.47 -0.21 4.87
N VAL A 107 7.02 -1.32 5.37
CA VAL A 107 6.82 -2.63 4.73
C VAL A 107 5.35 -3.02 4.75
N GLU A 108 4.66 -2.85 5.89
CA GLU A 108 3.24 -3.16 5.96
C GLU A 108 2.38 -2.20 5.12
N HIS A 109 2.75 -0.92 5.04
CA HIS A 109 2.13 0.03 4.13
C HIS A 109 2.17 -0.46 2.67
N GLU A 110 3.33 -0.92 2.19
CA GLU A 110 3.43 -1.49 0.83
C GLU A 110 2.63 -2.80 0.67
N LEU A 111 2.45 -3.59 1.74
CA LEU A 111 1.56 -4.76 1.72
C LEU A 111 0.08 -4.38 1.62
N TYR A 112 -0.35 -3.23 2.13
CA TYR A 112 -1.74 -2.76 1.95
C TYR A 112 -2.07 -2.45 0.48
N HIS A 113 -1.10 -2.03 -0.32
CA HIS A 113 -1.26 -1.89 -1.77
C HIS A 113 -1.48 -3.22 -2.49
N CYS A 114 -0.98 -4.32 -1.93
CA CYS A 114 -1.16 -5.65 -2.47
C CYS A 114 -2.59 -6.14 -2.16
N GLY A 115 -3.53 -5.89 -3.07
CA GLY A 115 -4.94 -6.14 -2.85
C GLY A 115 -5.53 -7.30 -3.66
N GLN A 116 -6.70 -7.77 -3.22
CA GLN A 116 -7.62 -8.55 -4.04
C GLN A 116 -8.70 -7.63 -4.63
N GLU A 117 -9.00 -7.78 -5.92
CA GLU A 117 -10.13 -7.10 -6.56
C GLU A 117 -11.44 -7.47 -5.88
N ARG A 118 -12.35 -6.51 -5.77
CA ARG A 118 -13.72 -6.72 -5.30
C ARG A 118 -14.70 -6.61 -6.46
N ASP A 119 -15.82 -7.32 -6.37
CA ASP A 119 -16.91 -7.19 -7.33
C ASP A 119 -17.75 -5.94 -7.04
N MET A 120 -18.81 -5.73 -7.83
CA MET A 120 -19.69 -4.58 -7.69
C MET A 120 -20.48 -4.55 -6.36
N PHE A 121 -20.48 -5.64 -5.59
CA PHE A 121 -21.11 -5.75 -4.29
C PHE A 121 -20.09 -5.73 -3.14
N GLY A 122 -18.80 -5.51 -3.45
CA GLY A 122 -17.71 -5.47 -2.48
C GLY A 122 -17.16 -6.84 -2.07
N ALA A 123 -17.63 -7.93 -2.66
CA ALA A 123 -17.12 -9.27 -2.34
C ALA A 123 -15.79 -9.54 -3.05
N PRO A 124 -14.85 -10.29 -2.44
CA PRO A 124 -13.56 -10.59 -3.09
C PRO A 124 -13.75 -11.42 -4.36
N LYS A 125 -13.06 -11.05 -5.45
CA LYS A 125 -13.13 -11.73 -6.75
C LYS A 125 -12.16 -12.91 -6.82
N PHE A 126 -12.62 -13.99 -7.42
CA PHE A 126 -11.83 -15.19 -7.67
C PHE A 126 -11.83 -15.54 -9.16
N ARG A 127 -10.72 -16.11 -9.63
CA ARG A 127 -10.62 -16.72 -10.95
C ARG A 127 -11.43 -18.02 -10.97
N LYS A 128 -11.69 -18.56 -12.16
CA LYS A 128 -12.30 -19.89 -12.32
C LYS A 128 -11.50 -21.01 -11.62
N SER A 129 -10.19 -20.82 -11.42
CA SER A 129 -9.33 -21.74 -10.67
C SER A 129 -9.52 -21.68 -9.14
N GLY A 130 -10.33 -20.75 -8.63
CA GLY A 130 -10.49 -20.51 -7.19
C GLY A 130 -9.42 -19.61 -6.58
N LEU A 131 -8.41 -19.18 -7.34
CA LEU A 131 -7.39 -18.24 -6.85
C LEU A 131 -7.90 -16.79 -6.84
N PRO A 132 -7.45 -15.95 -5.90
CA PRO A 132 -7.79 -14.53 -5.89
C PRO A 132 -7.45 -13.82 -7.21
N VAL A 133 -8.27 -12.84 -7.59
CA VAL A 133 -7.90 -11.87 -8.61
C VAL A 133 -7.21 -10.72 -7.92
N PHE A 134 -5.90 -10.62 -8.08
CA PHE A 134 -5.09 -9.59 -7.43
C PHE A 134 -5.01 -8.29 -8.24
N ALA A 135 -4.98 -7.15 -7.54
CA ALA A 135 -4.81 -5.82 -8.09
C ALA A 135 -4.03 -4.93 -7.12
N ILE A 136 -3.47 -3.82 -7.62
CA ILE A 136 -2.89 -2.79 -6.77
C ILE A 136 -4.03 -1.90 -6.27
N ARG A 137 -4.15 -1.78 -4.95
CA ARG A 137 -4.95 -0.73 -4.32
C ARG A 137 -4.14 0.55 -4.40
N GLY A 138 -4.74 1.64 -4.89
CA GLY A 138 -4.10 2.94 -4.79
C GLY A 138 -4.01 3.38 -3.33
N HIS A 139 -3.41 4.57 -3.09
CA HIS A 139 -3.52 5.25 -1.80
C HIS A 139 -4.99 5.58 -1.52
N ASP A 140 -5.70 4.63 -0.91
CA ASP A 140 -7.12 4.73 -0.59
C ASP A 140 -7.30 4.82 0.93
N VAL A 141 -8.46 5.31 1.36
CA VAL A 141 -8.79 5.54 2.78
C VAL A 141 -8.57 4.29 3.62
N GLU A 142 -8.86 3.10 3.09
CA GLU A 142 -8.68 1.83 3.81
C GLU A 142 -7.22 1.56 4.21
N GLU A 143 -6.26 1.91 3.36
CA GLU A 143 -4.83 1.81 3.66
C GLU A 143 -4.44 2.80 4.76
N PHE A 144 -4.82 4.07 4.62
CA PHE A 144 -4.54 5.08 5.65
C PHE A 144 -5.17 4.71 6.99
N VAL A 145 -6.40 4.22 7.00
CA VAL A 145 -7.07 3.75 8.23
C VAL A 145 -6.31 2.57 8.84
N GLY A 146 -5.87 1.60 8.03
CA GLY A 146 -5.08 0.46 8.48
C GLY A 146 -3.75 0.86 9.13
N VAL A 147 -2.98 1.73 8.46
CA VAL A 147 -1.69 2.22 8.97
C VAL A 147 -1.88 3.11 10.19
N VAL A 148 -2.84 4.05 10.19
CA VAL A 148 -3.15 4.88 11.36
C VAL A 148 -3.56 4.03 12.57
N ARG A 149 -4.39 3.01 12.35
CA ARG A 149 -4.87 2.10 13.41
C ARG A 149 -3.71 1.33 14.05
N ARG A 150 -2.69 0.95 13.27
CA ARG A 150 -1.59 0.08 13.73
C ARG A 150 -0.34 0.85 14.18
N TYR A 151 -0.02 1.95 13.51
CA TYR A 151 1.24 2.69 13.69
C TYR A 151 1.05 4.17 14.01
N GLY A 152 -0.20 4.66 13.99
CA GLY A 152 -0.51 6.06 14.27
C GLY A 152 -0.38 6.98 13.06
N ALA A 153 -0.78 8.25 13.27
CA ALA A 153 -0.94 9.22 12.18
C ALA A 153 0.37 9.74 11.55
N ASP A 154 1.49 9.68 12.29
CA ASP A 154 2.79 10.08 11.77
C ASP A 154 3.30 9.09 10.73
N ALA A 155 3.24 7.78 11.04
CA ALA A 155 3.64 6.72 10.12
C ALA A 155 2.77 6.68 8.85
N ALA A 156 1.51 7.07 8.96
CA ALA A 156 0.61 7.19 7.82
C ALA A 156 0.76 8.52 7.04
N GLY A 157 1.61 9.45 7.50
CA GLY A 157 1.80 10.75 6.84
C GLY A 157 0.56 11.67 6.86
N VAL A 158 -0.39 11.43 7.78
CA VAL A 158 -1.68 12.15 7.86
C VAL A 158 -1.86 12.93 9.17
N ARG A 159 -0.77 13.19 9.91
CA ARG A 159 -0.81 13.93 11.19
C ARG A 159 -1.57 15.25 11.06
N GLU A 160 -1.26 16.06 10.06
CA GLU A 160 -1.94 17.34 9.82
C GLU A 160 -3.45 17.18 9.59
N MET A 161 -3.86 16.12 8.87
CA MET A 161 -5.28 15.81 8.65
C MET A 161 -5.98 15.41 9.95
N VAL A 162 -5.32 14.61 10.79
CA VAL A 162 -5.85 14.20 12.10
C VAL A 162 -5.96 15.41 13.04
N ASP A 163 -4.97 16.29 13.02
CA ASP A 163 -4.97 17.50 13.85
C ASP A 163 -6.05 18.49 13.37
N ALA A 164 -6.24 18.65 12.07
CA ALA A 164 -7.35 19.42 11.50
C ALA A 164 -8.73 18.82 11.89
N ALA A 165 -8.88 17.50 11.84
CA ALA A 165 -10.11 16.83 12.27
C ALA A 165 -10.39 17.04 13.78
N LYS A 166 -9.35 17.02 14.62
CA LYS A 166 -9.46 17.29 16.06
C LYS A 166 -9.76 18.75 16.39
N ALA A 167 -9.27 19.70 15.58
CA ALA A 167 -9.56 21.13 15.75
C ALA A 167 -11.05 21.45 15.49
N GLY A 168 -11.75 20.57 14.78
CA GLY A 168 -13.13 20.76 14.37
C GLY A 168 -13.25 21.62 13.10
N PRO A 169 -14.41 21.58 12.42
CA PRO A 169 -14.58 22.29 11.16
C PRO A 169 -14.62 23.80 11.36
N GLU A 170 -13.88 24.56 10.54
CA GLU A 170 -13.94 26.03 10.50
C GLU A 170 -15.30 26.55 10.01
N VAL A 171 -16.01 25.73 9.22
CA VAL A 171 -17.34 26.05 8.70
C VAL A 171 -18.40 25.42 9.60
N ALA A 172 -19.05 26.24 10.42
CA ALA A 172 -20.14 25.78 11.28
C ALA A 172 -21.37 25.37 10.48
N ASN A 173 -22.08 24.33 10.94
CA ASN A 173 -23.33 23.85 10.34
C ASN A 173 -24.38 24.96 10.15
N VAL A 174 -24.43 25.94 11.06
CA VAL A 174 -25.33 27.10 10.95
C VAL A 174 -25.01 27.99 9.74
N ASN A 175 -23.73 28.20 9.44
CA ASN A 175 -23.29 28.98 8.29
C ASN A 175 -23.64 28.24 6.98
N ILE A 176 -23.51 26.92 6.97
CA ILE A 176 -23.92 26.06 5.85
C ILE A 176 -25.44 26.16 5.62
N ALA A 177 -26.23 26.04 6.69
CA ALA A 177 -27.70 26.12 6.64
C ALA A 177 -28.20 27.50 6.17
N GLN A 178 -27.51 28.57 6.53
CA GLN A 178 -27.81 29.92 6.06
C GLN A 178 -27.43 30.12 4.59
N ALA A 179 -26.30 29.57 4.14
CA ALA A 179 -25.85 29.65 2.76
C ALA A 179 -26.71 28.83 1.80
N CYS A 180 -27.24 27.67 2.21
CA CYS A 180 -28.00 26.77 1.33
C CYS A 180 -29.44 27.25 1.05
N GLY A 181 -29.96 28.23 1.82
CA GLY A 181 -31.29 28.81 1.65
C GLY A 181 -32.49 27.88 1.90
N THR A 182 -32.28 26.56 1.96
CA THR A 182 -33.34 25.54 2.08
C THR A 182 -33.65 25.19 3.54
N CYS A 183 -32.71 25.37 4.47
CA CYS A 183 -32.94 25.11 5.89
C CYS A 183 -33.84 26.17 6.56
N ARG A 184 -33.93 27.38 6.00
CA ARG A 184 -34.85 28.43 6.47
C ARG A 184 -36.32 28.13 6.15
N LEU A 185 -36.61 27.21 5.23
CA LEU A 185 -37.97 26.83 4.84
C LEU A 185 -38.58 25.73 5.75
N ARG A 186 -37.80 25.11 6.64
CA ARG A 186 -38.30 24.07 7.57
C ARG A 186 -38.68 24.59 8.97
N LEU A 187 -38.43 25.87 9.24
CA LEU A 187 -38.73 26.54 10.51
C LEU A 187 -39.88 27.56 10.37
N ALA A 188 -40.54 27.61 9.21
CA ALA A 188 -41.70 28.45 8.93
C ALA A 188 -42.98 27.60 8.86
#